data_AF-A0A3R7D6P5-F1
#
_entry.id   AF-A0A3R7D6P5-F1
#
_cell.length_a   1.000
_cell.length_b   1.000
_cell.length_c   1.000
_cell.angle_alpha   90.00
_cell.angle_beta   90.00
_cell.angle_gamma   90.00
#
_symmetry.space_group_name_H-M   'P 1'
#
loop_
_entity.id
_entity.type
_entity.pdbx_description
1 polymer ?
#
loop_
_entity_poly.entity_id
_entity_poly.type
_entity_poly.pdbx_seq_one_letter_code
_entity_poly.pdbx_strand_id
1 'polypeptide(L)' 'WLEQFVHYYNTQRPHQSLNGQTPAEVLN' A
#
# COMPACT_ATOMS: atom_id res chain seq x y z
N TRP A 1 7.26 7.93 -12.95
CA TRP A 1 5.80 8.02 -12.65
C TRP A 1 5.25 6.68 -12.18
N LEU A 2 5.32 5.60 -12.97
CA LEU A 2 4.79 4.28 -12.57
C LEU A 2 5.47 3.73 -11.31
N GLU A 3 6.80 3.78 -11.20
CA GLU A 3 7.51 3.27 -10.02
C GLU A 3 7.14 4.02 -8.73
N GLN A 4 7.03 5.35 -8.81
CA GLN A 4 6.57 6.17 -7.69
C GLN A 4 5.13 5.83 -7.30
N PHE A 5 4.25 5.60 -8.29
CA PHE A 5 2.87 5.19 -8.05
C PHE A 5 2.80 3.81 -7.38
N VAL A 6 3.55 2.83 -7.89
CA VAL A 6 3.62 1.47 -7.33
C VAL A 6 4.15 1.51 -5.90
N HIS A 7 5.22 2.27 -5.65
CA HIS A 7 5.77 2.42 -4.30
C HIS A 7 4.72 3.04 -3.36
N TYR A 8 4.14 4.18 -3.73
CA TYR A 8 3.12 4.86 -2.93
C TYR A 8 1.93 3.95 -2.61
N TYR A 9 1.37 3.26 -3.60
CA TYR A 9 0.20 2.41 -3.43
C TYR A 9 0.45 1.24 -2.48
N ASN A 10 1.63 0.63 -2.58
CA ASN A 10 1.96 -0.58 -1.85
C ASN A 10 2.49 -0.33 -0.43
N THR A 11 3.07 0.84 -0.15
CA THR A 11 3.76 1.08 1.14
C THR A 11 3.23 2.28 1.92
N GLN A 12 2.47 3.18 1.31
CA GLN A 12 2.06 4.44 1.95
C GLN A 12 0.54 4.64 1.96
N ARG A 13 -0.20 3.99 1.06
CA ARG A 13 -1.65 4.16 0.95
C ARG A 13 -2.37 3.13 1.82
N PRO A 14 -2.99 3.53 2.94
CA PRO A 14 -3.85 2.63 3.71
C PRO A 14 -5.11 2.29 2.90
N HIS A 15 -5.55 1.03 2.99
CA HIS A 15 -6.75 0.56 2.29
C HIS A 15 -7.78 0.11 3.30
N GLN A 16 -9.01 0.63 3.19
CA GLN A 16 -10.12 0.25 4.08
C GLN A 16 -10.42 -1.26 4.04
N SER A 17 -10.28 -1.89 2.87
CA SER A 17 -10.43 -3.33 2.70
C SER A 17 -9.36 -4.16 3.42
N LEU A 18 -8.23 -3.54 3.77
CA LEU A 18 -7.13 -4.13 4.51
C LEU A 18 -7.13 -3.65 5.97
N ASN A 19 -8.31 -3.35 6.53
CA ASN A 19 -8.43 -2.83 7.90
C ASN A 19 -7.61 -1.55 8.14
N GLY A 20 -7.44 -0.71 7.11
CA GLY A 20 -6.64 0.51 7.18
C GLY A 20 -5.12 0.28 7.03
N GLN A 21 -4.66 -0.93 6.76
CA GLN A 21 -3.26 -1.23 6.51
C GLN A 21 -2.89 -1.05 5.04
N THR A 22 -1.58 -0.95 4.78
CA THR A 22 -1.01 -0.96 3.43
C THR A 22 -0.80 -2.41 2.93
N PRO A 23 -0.70 -2.64 1.61
CA PRO A 23 -0.47 -3.98 1.09
C PRO A 23 0.82 -4.61 1.62
N ALA A 24 1.88 -3.81 1.80
CA ALA A 24 3.16 -4.29 2.34
C ALA A 24 3.07 -4.70 3.83
N GLU A 25 2.17 -4.11 4.61
CA GLU A 25 1.96 -4.49 6.01
C GLU A 25 1.18 -5.79 6.16
N VAL A 26 0.30 -6.13 5.21
CA VAL A 26 -0.46 -7.38 5.23
C VAL A 26 0.37 -8.58 4.75
N LEU A 27 1.40 -8.32 3.94
CA LEU A 27 2.30 -9.35 3.40
C LEU A 27 3.51 -9.66 4.29
N ASN A 28 3.75 -8.88 5.34
CA ASN A 28 4.74 -9.17 6.39
C ASN A 28 4.14 -10.02 7.50
#